data_AF-A0A357R0R0-F1
#
_entry.id   AF-A0A357R0R0-F1
#
_cell.length_a   1.000
_cell.length_b   1.000
_cell.length_c   1.000
_cell.angle_alpha   90.00
_cell.angle_beta   90.00
_cell.angle_gamma   90.00
#
_symmetry.space_group_name_H-M   'P 1'
#
loop_
_entity.id
_entity.type
_entity.pdbx_description
1 polymer ?
#
loop_
_entity_poly.entity_id
_entity_poly.type
_entity_poly.pdbx_seq_one_letter_code
_entity_poly.pdbx_strand_id
1 'polypeptide(L)'
;MSQSRSLHQASIRHQTYAQYLFIYALVGHAIFMLPYIYSGNALVMFNNALCFVVDIVALRLNRKGKTHLAMAIFMLAITYHTTSSILVFGLYTGLSYYYLTIILITVFSPFRWMQKMAGLLVFGALTLIMIHYSLTHEPILRLSQQATVLWHLGHGFANVCAVAYSAYFYLHTNETMESLVDVIQDSSNRNYSNQQEGYRFMEKEMDRSFREGIGFGAILIQFPQRLSMKQWTGCREMIRDQLRVYDEVERFAADQVLVVCTIKKEEDLQAMTARIFDVMKISCASGAQMRFASIFATIGENYESSVLIEKLLTLLEESKQSGESIVFRHI
;
A
#
# COMPACT_ATOMS: atom_id res chain seq x y z
N MET A 1 -6.96 -2.34 -12.67
CA MET A 1 -7.19 -2.01 -11.24
C MET A 1 -6.61 -3.05 -10.28
N SER A 2 -6.68 -4.37 -10.53
CA SER A 2 -6.03 -5.35 -9.63
C SER A 2 -4.50 -5.19 -9.58
N GLN A 3 -3.89 -4.81 -10.71
CA GLN A 3 -2.44 -4.62 -10.80
C GLN A 3 -1.91 -3.39 -10.04
N SER A 4 -2.68 -2.30 -9.89
CA SER A 4 -2.21 -1.15 -9.11
C SER A 4 -2.28 -1.40 -7.61
N ARG A 5 -3.27 -2.18 -7.15
CA ARG A 5 -3.38 -2.60 -5.74
C ARG A 5 -2.26 -3.55 -5.34
N SER A 6 -1.94 -4.54 -6.18
CA SER A 6 -0.86 -5.49 -5.89
C SER A 6 0.51 -4.81 -5.81
N LEU A 7 0.76 -3.81 -6.66
CA LEU A 7 2.00 -3.01 -6.60
C LEU A 7 2.07 -2.15 -5.33
N HIS A 8 0.95 -1.54 -4.92
CA HIS A 8 0.91 -0.75 -3.70
C HIS A 8 1.13 -1.59 -2.44
N GLN A 9 0.48 -2.76 -2.34
CA GLN A 9 0.67 -3.71 -1.24
C GLN A 9 2.11 -4.23 -1.18
N ALA A 10 2.71 -4.56 -2.33
CA ALA A 10 4.11 -4.96 -2.40
C ALA A 10 5.04 -3.85 -1.91
N SER A 11 4.77 -2.60 -2.27
CA SER A 11 5.54 -1.44 -1.80
C SER A 11 5.49 -1.28 -0.27
N ILE A 12 4.29 -1.35 0.33
CA ILE A 12 4.11 -1.24 1.79
C ILE A 12 4.88 -2.36 2.50
N ARG A 13 4.75 -3.60 2.01
CA ARG A 13 5.45 -4.75 2.57
C ARG A 13 6.97 -4.56 2.59
N HIS A 14 7.55 -4.15 1.46
CA HIS A 14 9.00 -3.92 1.38
C HIS A 14 9.44 -2.77 2.27
N GLN A 15 8.64 -1.70 2.39
CA GLN A 15 8.93 -0.57 3.26
C GLN A 15 8.93 -0.97 4.74
N THR A 16 7.93 -1.74 5.20
CA THR A 16 7.85 -2.23 6.58
C THR A 16 8.98 -3.20 6.89
N TYR A 17 9.25 -4.17 6.01
CA TYR A 17 10.39 -5.09 6.15
C TYR A 17 11.72 -4.32 6.28
N ALA A 18 11.97 -3.36 5.38
CA ALA A 18 13.17 -2.56 5.40
C ALA A 18 13.30 -1.72 6.68
N GLN A 19 12.19 -1.18 7.18
CA GLN A 19 12.15 -0.40 8.41
C GLN A 19 12.69 -1.20 9.60
N TYR A 20 12.20 -2.43 9.77
CA TYR A 20 12.63 -3.31 10.86
C TYR A 20 14.09 -3.76 10.70
N LEU A 21 14.52 -4.08 9.47
CA LEU A 21 15.91 -4.41 9.19
C LEU A 21 16.87 -3.28 9.58
N PHE A 22 16.55 -2.04 9.21
CA PHE A 22 17.42 -0.90 9.53
C PHE A 22 17.41 -0.57 11.02
N ILE A 23 16.30 -0.76 11.74
CA ILE A 23 16.27 -0.63 13.21
C ILE A 23 17.17 -1.68 13.86
N TYR A 24 17.08 -2.93 13.40
CA TYR A 24 17.93 -4.00 13.89
C TYR A 24 19.42 -3.69 13.69
N ALA A 25 19.79 -3.25 12.48
CA ALA A 25 21.17 -2.87 12.17
C ALA A 25 21.66 -1.69 13.01
N LEU A 26 20.84 -0.66 13.19
CA LEU A 26 21.16 0.52 14.00
C LEU A 26 21.49 0.13 15.45
N VAL A 27 20.65 -0.72 16.05
CA VAL A 27 20.87 -1.24 17.40
C VAL A 27 22.12 -2.12 17.45
N GLY A 28 22.32 -2.97 16.43
CA GLY A 28 23.53 -3.77 16.28
C GLY A 28 24.80 -2.93 16.28
N HIS A 29 24.92 -1.97 15.35
CA HIS A 29 26.10 -1.10 15.29
C HIS A 29 26.31 -0.29 16.58
N ALA A 30 25.23 0.14 17.26
CA ALA A 30 25.34 0.79 18.55
C ALA A 30 25.94 -0.12 19.63
N ILE A 31 25.48 -1.37 19.73
CA ILE A 31 26.01 -2.35 20.68
C ILE A 31 27.46 -2.71 20.35
N PHE A 32 27.78 -2.94 19.07
CA PHE A 32 29.11 -3.32 18.63
C PHE A 32 30.13 -2.17 18.66
N MET A 33 29.71 -0.91 18.85
CA MET A 33 30.64 0.22 19.06
C MET A 33 31.63 -0.06 20.20
N LEU A 34 31.16 -0.60 21.33
CA LEU A 34 32.01 -0.86 22.50
C LEU A 34 33.12 -1.90 22.20
N PRO A 35 32.81 -3.10 21.65
CA PRO A 35 33.83 -4.03 21.17
C PRO A 35 34.81 -3.42 20.16
N TYR A 36 34.34 -2.60 19.21
CA TYR A 36 35.22 -1.97 18.23
C TYR A 36 36.15 -0.92 18.87
N ILE A 37 35.69 -0.14 19.84
CA ILE A 37 36.54 0.78 20.62
C ILE A 37 37.62 -0.01 21.37
N TYR A 38 37.22 -1.10 22.04
CA TYR A 38 38.14 -1.95 22.81
C TYR A 38 39.19 -2.64 21.91
N SER A 39 38.86 -2.93 20.65
CA SER A 39 39.81 -3.52 19.69
C SER A 39 40.99 -2.60 19.35
N GLY A 40 40.89 -1.29 19.65
CA GLY A 40 41.93 -0.29 19.39
C GLY A 40 42.16 0.04 17.91
N ASN A 41 41.36 -0.53 16.98
CA ASN A 41 41.52 -0.26 15.55
C ASN A 41 40.62 0.91 15.09
N ALA A 42 41.23 2.06 14.84
CA ALA A 42 40.52 3.28 14.45
C ALA A 42 39.73 3.15 13.13
N LEU A 43 40.25 2.38 12.16
CA LEU A 43 39.58 2.19 10.87
C LEU A 43 38.25 1.45 11.05
N VAL A 44 38.26 0.35 11.80
CA VAL A 44 37.02 -0.44 11.96
C VAL A 44 36.02 0.27 12.85
N MET A 45 36.48 0.96 13.90
CA MET A 45 35.63 1.83 14.71
C MET A 45 34.96 2.91 13.86
N PHE A 46 35.73 3.60 13.00
CA PHE A 46 35.20 4.59 12.08
C PHE A 46 34.18 3.98 11.12
N ASN A 47 34.46 2.80 10.56
CA ASN A 47 33.54 2.12 9.65
C ASN A 47 32.23 1.71 10.36
N ASN A 48 32.29 1.24 11.60
CA ASN A 48 31.09 0.93 12.39
C ASN A 48 30.26 2.20 12.68
N ALA A 49 30.92 3.31 13.04
CA ALA A 49 30.25 4.59 13.24
C ALA A 49 29.62 5.13 11.94
N LEU A 50 30.29 4.94 10.80
CA LEU A 50 29.75 5.29 9.49
C LEU A 50 28.51 4.46 9.17
N CYS A 51 28.53 3.15 9.43
CA CYS A 51 27.37 2.28 9.27
C CYS A 51 26.18 2.72 10.14
N PHE A 52 26.43 3.09 11.40
CA PHE A 52 25.39 3.66 12.27
C PHE A 52 24.73 4.91 11.65
N VAL A 53 25.53 5.82 11.07
CA VAL A 53 25.00 6.99 10.35
C VAL A 53 24.21 6.58 9.12
N VAL A 54 24.71 5.61 8.34
CA VAL A 54 24.03 5.07 7.17
C VAL A 54 22.67 4.46 7.54
N ASP A 55 22.56 3.75 8.66
CA ASP A 55 21.30 3.18 9.11
C ASP A 55 20.24 4.27 9.38
N ILE A 56 20.65 5.39 10.01
CA ILE A 56 19.77 6.56 10.22
C ILE A 56 19.33 7.15 8.87
N VAL A 57 20.25 7.28 7.92
CA VAL A 57 19.95 7.78 6.57
C VAL A 57 19.00 6.84 5.83
N ALA A 58 19.24 5.53 5.90
CA ALA A 58 18.40 4.50 5.29
C ALA A 58 16.98 4.53 5.90
N LEU A 59 16.86 4.64 7.22
CA LEU A 59 15.57 4.83 7.91
C LEU A 59 14.83 6.07 7.42
N ARG A 60 15.51 7.21 7.30
CA ARG A 60 14.91 8.46 6.80
C ARG A 60 14.47 8.35 5.35
N LEU A 61 15.28 7.72 4.49
CA LEU A 61 14.94 7.48 3.08
C LEU A 61 13.75 6.53 2.94
N ASN A 62 13.72 5.48 3.76
CA ASN A 62 12.62 4.50 3.77
C ASN A 62 11.29 5.13 4.19
N ARG A 63 11.30 6.00 5.22
CA ARG A 63 10.11 6.77 5.62
C ARG A 63 9.60 7.72 4.54
N LYS A 64 10.48 8.18 3.64
CA LYS A 64 10.12 8.98 2.46
C LYS A 64 9.70 8.13 1.24
N GLY A 65 9.48 6.83 1.41
CA GLY A 65 9.12 5.91 0.33
C GLY A 65 10.27 5.56 -0.63
N LYS A 66 11.50 6.03 -0.38
CA LYS A 66 12.68 5.75 -1.22
C LYS A 66 13.35 4.43 -0.82
N THR A 67 12.58 3.36 -0.61
CA THR A 67 13.05 2.08 -0.06
C THR A 67 14.14 1.41 -0.90
N HIS A 68 14.05 1.49 -2.23
CA HIS A 68 15.08 0.94 -3.12
C HIS A 68 16.45 1.57 -2.88
N LEU A 69 16.50 2.90 -2.79
CA LEU A 69 17.73 3.64 -2.54
C LEU A 69 18.25 3.38 -1.13
N ALA A 70 17.35 3.36 -0.14
CA ALA A 70 17.70 3.04 1.25
C ALA A 70 18.39 1.67 1.35
N MET A 71 17.81 0.64 0.72
CA MET A 71 18.36 -0.71 0.68
C MET A 71 19.72 -0.78 -0.04
N ALA A 72 19.86 -0.08 -1.18
CA ALA A 72 21.12 -0.06 -1.92
C ALA A 72 22.27 0.54 -1.09
N ILE A 73 22.04 1.70 -0.46
CA ILE A 73 23.03 2.36 0.39
C ILE A 73 23.37 1.49 1.60
N PHE A 74 22.35 0.92 2.24
CA PHE A 74 22.52 0.02 3.38
C PHE A 74 23.39 -1.19 3.03
N MET A 75 23.04 -1.91 1.95
CA MET A 75 23.82 -3.08 1.53
C MET A 75 25.26 -2.73 1.15
N LEU A 76 25.48 -1.58 0.50
CA LEU A 76 26.82 -1.12 0.17
C LEU A 76 27.65 -0.85 1.45
N ALA A 77 27.05 -0.19 2.45
CA ALA A 77 27.71 0.10 3.72
C ALA A 77 28.05 -1.18 4.50
N ILE A 78 27.11 -2.12 4.65
CA ILE A 78 27.39 -3.41 5.31
C ILE A 78 28.45 -4.19 4.54
N THR A 79 28.42 -4.17 3.21
CA THR A 79 29.44 -4.86 2.38
C THR A 79 30.82 -4.25 2.62
N TYR A 80 30.92 -2.91 2.58
CA TYR A 80 32.18 -2.21 2.86
C TYR A 80 32.69 -2.47 4.27
N HIS A 81 31.82 -2.37 5.28
CA HIS A 81 32.16 -2.65 6.67
C HIS A 81 32.62 -4.09 6.85
N THR A 82 31.85 -5.07 6.37
CA THR A 82 32.21 -6.50 6.43
C THR A 82 33.56 -6.77 5.78
N THR A 83 33.77 -6.24 4.56
CA THR A 83 35.02 -6.44 3.81
C THR A 83 36.21 -5.87 4.59
N SER A 84 36.12 -4.61 5.02
CA SER A 84 37.19 -3.95 5.77
C SER A 84 37.48 -4.64 7.11
N SER A 85 36.44 -5.04 7.84
CA SER A 85 36.59 -5.74 9.11
C SER A 85 37.21 -7.14 8.94
N ILE A 86 36.91 -7.86 7.84
CA ILE A 86 37.58 -9.13 7.52
C ILE A 86 39.06 -8.91 7.19
N LEU A 87 39.41 -7.87 6.43
CA LEU A 87 40.82 -7.54 6.16
C LEU A 87 41.58 -7.23 7.44
N VAL A 88 40.93 -6.54 8.39
CA VAL A 88 41.56 -6.13 9.64
C VAL A 88 41.67 -7.27 10.64
N PHE A 89 40.57 -7.99 10.93
CA PHE A 89 40.53 -8.99 11.99
C PHE A 89 40.61 -10.44 11.51
N GLY A 90 40.48 -10.67 10.22
CA GLY A 90 40.50 -11.99 9.60
C GLY A 90 39.15 -12.70 9.59
N LEU A 91 39.07 -13.75 8.78
CA LEU A 91 37.86 -14.53 8.54
C LEU A 91 37.31 -15.23 9.78
N TYR A 92 38.19 -15.63 10.71
CA TYR A 92 37.81 -16.43 11.88
C TYR A 92 36.96 -15.69 12.90
N THR A 93 36.79 -14.37 12.77
CA THR A 93 35.92 -13.56 13.64
C THR A 93 34.43 -13.68 13.33
N GLY A 94 34.03 -14.50 12.35
CA GLY A 94 32.62 -14.75 12.01
C GLY A 94 31.99 -13.63 11.17
N LEU A 95 32.75 -12.64 10.73
CA LEU A 95 32.25 -11.53 9.91
C LEU A 95 31.78 -11.97 8.51
N SER A 96 32.27 -13.10 7.98
CA SER A 96 31.82 -13.63 6.68
C SER A 96 30.34 -14.01 6.66
N TYR A 97 29.72 -14.28 7.81
CA TYR A 97 28.28 -14.56 7.89
C TYR A 97 27.43 -13.39 7.38
N TYR A 98 27.93 -12.16 7.45
CA TYR A 98 27.21 -10.99 6.94
C TYR A 98 27.05 -11.01 5.42
N TYR A 99 27.94 -11.63 4.64
CA TYR A 99 27.70 -11.79 3.20
C TYR A 99 26.50 -12.70 2.94
N LEU A 100 26.34 -13.79 3.70
CA LEU A 100 25.17 -14.67 3.59
C LEU A 100 23.88 -13.92 3.98
N THR A 101 23.95 -13.10 5.03
CA THR A 101 22.82 -12.25 5.44
C THR A 101 22.48 -11.21 4.37
N ILE A 102 23.47 -10.58 3.73
CA ILE A 102 23.24 -9.64 2.60
C ILE A 102 22.62 -10.36 1.39
N ILE A 103 23.06 -11.57 1.07
CA ILE A 103 22.47 -12.42 0.03
C ILE A 103 20.98 -12.63 0.32
N LEU A 104 20.63 -12.98 1.57
CA LEU A 104 19.24 -13.15 1.98
C LEU A 104 18.44 -11.86 1.88
N ILE A 105 18.99 -10.74 2.36
CA ILE A 105 18.36 -9.41 2.26
C ILE A 105 18.12 -9.04 0.79
N THR A 106 19.05 -9.38 -0.11
CA THR A 106 18.92 -9.15 -1.55
C THR A 106 17.69 -9.87 -2.12
N VAL A 107 17.43 -11.11 -1.68
CA VAL A 107 16.24 -11.88 -2.10
C VAL A 107 14.94 -11.18 -1.68
N PHE A 108 14.87 -10.65 -0.46
CA PHE A 108 13.67 -9.98 0.08
C PHE A 108 13.56 -8.48 -0.27
N SER A 109 14.59 -7.90 -0.87
CA SER A 109 14.62 -6.50 -1.29
C SER A 109 13.55 -6.17 -2.36
N PRO A 110 13.18 -4.89 -2.53
CA PRO A 110 12.23 -4.48 -3.57
C PRO A 110 12.84 -4.47 -4.99
N PHE A 111 14.08 -4.92 -5.18
CA PHE A 111 14.76 -4.87 -6.47
C PHE A 111 14.10 -5.73 -7.55
N ARG A 112 14.34 -5.37 -8.82
CA ARG A 112 13.92 -6.18 -9.96
C ARG A 112 14.67 -7.51 -9.97
N TRP A 113 14.06 -8.55 -10.54
CA TRP A 113 14.65 -9.88 -10.64
C TRP A 113 16.12 -9.87 -11.12
N MET A 114 16.41 -9.16 -12.21
CA MET A 114 17.77 -9.07 -12.76
C MET A 114 18.76 -8.41 -11.79
N GLN A 115 18.32 -7.39 -11.05
CA GLN A 115 19.14 -6.72 -10.03
C GLN A 115 19.39 -7.65 -8.84
N LYS A 116 18.40 -8.46 -8.44
CA LYS A 116 18.57 -9.50 -7.41
C LYS A 116 19.59 -10.54 -7.86
N MET A 117 19.46 -11.08 -9.08
CA MET A 117 20.41 -12.04 -9.62
C MET A 117 21.84 -11.48 -9.69
N ALA A 118 21.99 -10.24 -10.16
CA ALA A 118 23.28 -9.56 -10.18
C ALA A 118 23.85 -9.40 -8.76
N GLY A 119 23.04 -8.98 -7.79
CA GLY A 119 23.44 -8.88 -6.39
C GLY A 119 23.89 -10.21 -5.80
N LEU A 120 23.13 -11.30 -6.03
CA LEU A 120 23.50 -12.65 -5.59
C LEU A 120 24.84 -13.10 -6.16
N LEU A 121 25.09 -12.87 -7.46
CA LEU A 121 26.36 -13.18 -8.10
C LEU A 121 27.51 -12.35 -7.52
N VAL A 122 27.30 -11.05 -7.34
CA VAL A 122 28.32 -10.13 -6.79
C VAL A 122 28.67 -10.51 -5.35
N PHE A 123 27.69 -10.68 -4.48
CA PHE A 123 27.94 -11.04 -3.08
C PHE A 123 28.48 -12.46 -2.93
N GLY A 124 28.06 -13.40 -3.78
CA GLY A 124 28.65 -14.73 -3.85
C GLY A 124 30.13 -14.69 -4.25
N ALA A 125 30.46 -13.95 -5.32
CA ALA A 125 31.85 -13.77 -5.76
C ALA A 125 32.71 -13.08 -4.69
N LEU A 126 32.20 -12.00 -4.08
CA LEU A 126 32.88 -11.32 -2.97
C LEU A 126 33.15 -12.24 -1.79
N THR A 127 32.18 -13.10 -1.44
CA THR A 127 32.37 -14.11 -0.38
C THR A 127 33.54 -15.04 -0.70
N LEU A 128 33.57 -15.59 -1.92
CA LEU A 128 34.64 -16.49 -2.35
C LEU A 128 36.01 -15.79 -2.41
N ILE A 129 36.06 -14.56 -2.93
CA ILE A 129 37.28 -13.74 -2.97
C ILE A 129 37.80 -13.49 -1.56
N MET A 130 36.94 -13.10 -0.63
CA MET A 130 37.34 -12.80 0.75
C MET A 130 37.77 -14.03 1.53
N ILE A 131 37.12 -15.19 1.30
CA ILE A 131 37.58 -16.47 1.86
C ILE A 131 38.97 -16.79 1.32
N HIS A 132 39.17 -16.74 0.00
CA HIS A 132 40.46 -17.03 -0.61
C HIS A 132 41.56 -16.09 -0.11
N TYR A 133 41.28 -14.78 -0.07
CA TYR A 133 42.20 -13.77 0.44
C TYR A 133 42.59 -14.08 1.89
N SER A 134 41.61 -14.35 2.76
CA SER A 134 41.86 -14.60 4.18
C SER A 134 42.59 -15.91 4.47
N LEU A 135 42.53 -16.88 3.55
CA LEU A 135 43.31 -18.13 3.65
C LEU A 135 44.76 -17.95 3.19
N THR A 136 45.03 -16.91 2.38
CA THR A 136 46.35 -16.66 1.78
C THR A 136 47.09 -15.49 2.43
N HIS A 137 46.40 -14.65 3.19
CA HIS A 137 46.95 -13.45 3.82
C HIS A 137 46.57 -13.39 5.29
N GLU A 138 47.52 -12.96 6.11
CA GLU A 138 47.31 -12.71 7.54
C GLU A 138 46.48 -11.44 7.77
N PRO A 139 45.64 -11.41 8.82
CA PRO A 139 44.89 -10.21 9.17
C PRO A 139 45.81 -9.07 9.60
N ILE A 140 45.42 -7.82 9.32
CA ILE A 140 46.20 -6.63 9.69
C ILE A 140 46.41 -6.57 11.21
N LEU A 141 45.39 -6.95 11.99
CA LEU A 141 45.42 -7.00 13.43
C LEU A 141 45.07 -8.41 13.92
N ARG A 142 46.08 -9.11 14.43
CA ARG A 142 45.90 -10.41 15.08
C ARG A 142 45.29 -10.21 16.47
N LEU A 143 44.04 -10.61 16.61
CA LEU A 143 43.36 -10.69 17.90
C LEU A 143 43.87 -11.87 18.72
N SER A 144 43.78 -11.77 20.05
CA SER A 144 44.02 -12.93 20.92
C SER A 144 42.99 -14.03 20.60
N GLN A 145 43.34 -15.29 20.82
CA GLN A 145 42.42 -16.41 20.55
C GLN A 145 41.07 -16.25 21.27
N GLN A 146 41.09 -15.78 22.52
CA GLN A 146 39.90 -15.52 23.31
C GLN A 146 39.03 -14.43 22.67
N ALA A 147 39.65 -13.33 22.21
CA ALA A 147 38.93 -12.28 21.50
C ALA A 147 38.37 -12.80 20.17
N THR A 148 39.14 -13.54 19.38
CA THR A 148 38.64 -14.14 18.11
C THR A 148 37.42 -15.01 18.34
N VAL A 149 37.42 -15.87 19.37
CA VAL A 149 36.27 -16.72 19.72
C VAL A 149 35.07 -15.86 20.14
N LEU A 150 35.28 -14.85 20.99
CA LEU A 150 34.20 -13.96 21.43
C LEU A 150 33.59 -13.19 20.24
N TRP A 151 34.43 -12.68 19.34
CA TRP A 151 34.01 -12.02 18.10
C TRP A 151 33.22 -12.99 17.21
N HIS A 152 33.71 -14.22 17.03
CA HIS A 152 33.04 -15.24 16.24
C HIS A 152 31.64 -15.55 16.76
N LEU A 153 31.50 -15.81 18.06
CA LEU A 153 30.22 -16.10 18.69
C LEU A 153 29.29 -14.89 18.64
N GLY A 154 29.81 -13.68 18.88
CA GLY A 154 29.03 -12.44 18.81
C GLY A 154 28.46 -12.18 17.41
N HIS A 155 29.29 -12.25 16.36
CA HIS A 155 28.81 -12.07 14.98
C HIS A 155 27.93 -13.22 14.50
N GLY A 156 28.23 -14.46 14.90
CA GLY A 156 27.39 -15.61 14.61
C GLY A 156 25.99 -15.44 15.20
N PHE A 157 25.90 -15.10 16.48
CA PHE A 157 24.64 -14.84 17.17
C PHE A 157 23.89 -13.67 16.54
N ALA A 158 24.58 -12.55 16.29
CA ALA A 158 23.98 -11.40 15.62
C ALA A 158 23.42 -11.77 14.23
N ASN A 159 24.15 -12.54 13.42
CA ASN A 159 23.64 -12.97 12.11
C ASN A 159 22.41 -13.88 12.22
N VAL A 160 22.40 -14.85 13.15
CA VAL A 160 21.23 -15.69 13.40
C VAL A 160 20.02 -14.84 13.81
N CYS A 161 20.21 -13.90 14.74
CA CYS A 161 19.16 -12.96 15.13
C CYS A 161 18.69 -12.11 13.94
N ALA A 162 19.61 -11.60 13.11
CA ALA A 162 19.28 -10.78 11.96
C ALA A 162 18.41 -11.54 10.95
N VAL A 163 18.78 -12.80 10.65
CA VAL A 163 18.04 -13.67 9.74
C VAL A 163 16.68 -14.04 10.32
N ALA A 164 16.62 -14.47 11.58
CA ALA A 164 15.37 -14.84 12.24
C ALA A 164 14.41 -13.65 12.35
N TYR A 165 14.93 -12.49 12.74
CA TYR A 165 14.17 -11.25 12.83
C TYR A 165 13.65 -10.81 11.46
N SER A 166 14.51 -10.84 10.43
CA SER A 166 14.13 -10.52 9.05
C SER A 166 13.03 -11.44 8.52
N ALA A 167 13.17 -12.75 8.73
CA ALA A 167 12.19 -13.75 8.30
C ALA A 167 10.85 -13.57 9.03
N TYR A 168 10.88 -13.40 10.35
CA TYR A 168 9.70 -13.18 11.17
C TYR A 168 8.91 -11.96 10.71
N PHE A 169 9.55 -10.80 10.56
CA PHE A 169 8.84 -9.58 10.14
C PHE A 169 8.37 -9.64 8.69
N TYR A 170 9.10 -10.33 7.80
CA TYR A 170 8.64 -10.54 6.43
C TYR A 170 7.37 -11.41 6.39
N LEU A 171 7.35 -12.53 7.11
CA LEU A 171 6.19 -13.43 7.20
C LEU A 171 5.00 -12.76 7.89
N HIS A 172 5.22 -12.13 9.05
CA HIS A 172 4.17 -11.44 9.77
C HIS A 172 3.53 -10.30 8.94
N THR A 173 4.35 -9.58 8.16
CA THR A 173 3.83 -8.56 7.23
C THR A 173 3.00 -9.19 6.11
N ASN A 174 3.38 -10.37 5.61
CA ASN A 174 2.56 -11.09 4.62
C ASN A 174 1.22 -11.54 5.22
N GLU A 175 1.23 -12.20 6.37
CA GLU A 175 0.02 -12.69 7.05
C GLU A 175 -0.95 -11.55 7.40
N THR A 176 -0.41 -10.42 7.87
CA THR A 176 -1.23 -9.23 8.17
C THR A 176 -1.85 -8.64 6.90
N MET A 177 -1.10 -8.61 5.79
CA MET A 177 -1.63 -8.11 4.52
C MET A 177 -2.64 -9.07 3.90
N GLU A 178 -2.43 -10.38 4.01
CA GLU A 178 -3.37 -11.41 3.55
C GLU A 178 -4.65 -11.39 4.38
N SER A 179 -4.57 -11.34 5.71
CA SER A 179 -5.75 -11.21 6.56
C SER A 179 -6.50 -9.89 6.35
N LEU A 180 -5.81 -8.78 6.05
CA LEU A 180 -6.47 -7.54 5.64
C LEU A 180 -7.15 -7.69 4.27
N VAL A 181 -6.54 -8.39 3.33
CA VAL A 181 -7.18 -8.71 2.05
C VAL A 181 -8.40 -9.60 2.28
N ASP A 182 -8.34 -10.58 3.16
CA ASP A 182 -9.46 -11.47 3.48
C ASP A 182 -10.57 -10.71 4.22
N VAL A 183 -10.25 -9.84 5.18
CA VAL A 183 -11.24 -8.98 5.87
C VAL A 183 -11.86 -7.98 4.90
N ILE A 184 -11.08 -7.41 3.98
CA ILE A 184 -11.60 -6.56 2.90
C ILE A 184 -12.45 -7.41 1.96
N GLN A 185 -12.06 -8.62 1.60
CA GLN A 185 -12.86 -9.48 0.73
C GLN A 185 -14.15 -9.94 1.42
N ASP A 186 -14.13 -10.28 2.70
CA ASP A 186 -15.28 -10.84 3.42
C ASP A 186 -16.29 -9.77 3.85
N SER A 187 -15.82 -8.58 4.25
CA SER A 187 -16.69 -7.45 4.63
C SER A 187 -17.05 -6.51 3.46
N SER A 188 -16.25 -6.49 2.38
CA SER A 188 -16.40 -5.54 1.25
C SER A 188 -16.84 -6.16 -0.09
N ASN A 189 -16.81 -7.50 -0.29
CA ASN A 189 -17.10 -8.10 -1.62
C ASN A 189 -18.49 -7.83 -2.21
N ARG A 190 -19.47 -7.33 -1.42
CA ARG A 190 -20.79 -6.96 -1.97
C ARG A 190 -21.09 -5.47 -2.02
N ASN A 191 -20.39 -4.63 -1.26
CA ASN A 191 -20.65 -3.19 -1.27
C ASN A 191 -19.53 -2.41 -1.98
N TYR A 192 -18.28 -2.84 -1.86
CA TYR A 192 -17.15 -2.11 -2.43
C TYR A 192 -17.00 -2.37 -3.94
N SER A 193 -17.24 -3.60 -4.42
CA SER A 193 -17.32 -3.88 -5.86
C SER A 193 -18.38 -3.02 -6.54
N ASN A 194 -19.56 -2.95 -5.91
CA ASN A 194 -20.70 -2.15 -6.36
C ASN A 194 -20.38 -0.64 -6.36
N GLN A 195 -19.74 -0.13 -5.31
CA GLN A 195 -19.29 1.27 -5.28
C GLN A 195 -18.26 1.55 -6.38
N GLN A 196 -17.27 0.67 -6.57
CA GLN A 196 -16.25 0.85 -7.61
C GLN A 196 -16.82 0.79 -9.02
N GLU A 197 -17.79 -0.09 -9.28
CA GLU A 197 -18.54 -0.10 -10.54
C GLU A 197 -19.33 1.19 -10.70
N GLY A 198 -19.98 1.68 -9.65
CA GLY A 198 -20.62 3.01 -9.62
C GLY A 198 -19.68 4.16 -9.96
N TYR A 199 -18.49 4.22 -9.35
CA TYR A 199 -17.47 5.24 -9.67
C TYR A 199 -17.02 5.19 -11.13
N ARG A 200 -16.67 4.00 -11.61
CA ARG A 200 -16.23 3.80 -13.02
C ARG A 200 -17.32 4.17 -14.00
N PHE A 201 -18.56 3.82 -13.65
CA PHE A 201 -19.71 4.11 -14.47
C PHE A 201 -19.96 5.63 -14.54
N MET A 202 -19.85 6.30 -13.40
CA MET A 202 -19.96 7.75 -13.32
C MET A 202 -18.87 8.47 -14.12
N GLU A 203 -17.60 8.06 -13.98
CA GLU A 203 -16.48 8.60 -14.77
C GLU A 203 -16.73 8.49 -16.28
N LYS A 204 -17.18 7.32 -16.73
CA LYS A 204 -17.45 7.07 -18.15
C LYS A 204 -18.53 8.01 -18.71
N GLU A 205 -19.62 8.23 -17.96
CA GLU A 205 -20.69 9.13 -18.38
C GLU A 205 -20.31 10.60 -18.22
N MET A 206 -19.54 10.98 -17.20
CA MET A 206 -18.98 12.34 -17.09
C MET A 206 -18.10 12.67 -18.29
N ASP A 207 -17.17 11.77 -18.65
CA ASP A 207 -16.31 11.90 -19.82
C ASP A 207 -17.12 12.03 -21.11
N ARG A 208 -18.21 11.27 -21.23
CA ARG A 208 -19.11 11.34 -22.38
C ARG A 208 -19.85 12.68 -22.42
N SER A 209 -20.43 13.10 -21.30
CA SER A 209 -21.12 14.37 -21.13
C SER A 209 -20.22 15.55 -21.51
N PHE A 210 -18.96 15.51 -21.06
CA PHE A 210 -17.94 16.49 -21.38
C PHE A 210 -17.61 16.52 -22.88
N ARG A 211 -17.40 15.35 -23.50
CA ARG A 211 -17.14 15.25 -24.95
C ARG A 211 -18.31 15.75 -25.81
N GLU A 212 -19.54 15.48 -25.39
CA GLU A 212 -20.74 15.85 -26.14
C GLU A 212 -21.21 17.29 -25.85
N GLY A 213 -20.64 17.96 -24.83
CA GLY A 213 -21.11 19.26 -24.40
C GLY A 213 -22.55 19.21 -23.91
N ILE A 214 -22.90 18.18 -23.15
CA ILE A 214 -24.21 17.99 -22.52
C ILE A 214 -24.01 17.98 -21.00
N GLY A 215 -24.99 18.45 -20.22
CA GLY A 215 -24.93 18.43 -18.76
C GLY A 215 -25.01 17.01 -18.20
N PHE A 216 -24.49 16.85 -16.98
CA PHE A 216 -24.39 15.56 -16.30
C PHE A 216 -25.35 15.54 -15.10
N GLY A 217 -26.12 14.46 -14.96
CA GLY A 217 -27.02 14.24 -13.83
C GLY A 217 -26.68 12.95 -13.08
N ALA A 218 -26.71 13.01 -11.76
CA ALA A 218 -26.61 11.84 -10.90
C ALA A 218 -27.66 11.87 -9.79
N ILE A 219 -28.27 10.72 -9.51
CA ILE A 219 -29.26 10.52 -8.45
C ILE A 219 -28.79 9.36 -7.58
N LEU A 220 -28.60 9.62 -6.29
CA LEU A 220 -28.31 8.59 -5.30
C LEU A 220 -29.56 8.35 -4.45
N ILE A 221 -30.04 7.10 -4.47
CA ILE A 221 -31.27 6.66 -3.81
C ILE A 221 -30.88 5.79 -2.62
N GLN A 222 -31.32 6.16 -1.42
CA GLN A 222 -31.10 5.43 -0.18
C GLN A 222 -32.38 4.73 0.26
N PHE A 223 -32.28 3.42 0.41
CA PHE A 223 -33.34 2.56 0.93
C PHE A 223 -33.22 2.43 2.45
N PRO A 224 -34.35 2.24 3.17
CA PRO A 224 -34.35 2.11 4.62
C PRO A 224 -33.72 0.80 5.13
N GLN A 225 -33.59 -0.20 4.25
CA GLN A 225 -33.00 -1.49 4.56
C GLN A 225 -32.20 -2.02 3.37
N ARG A 226 -31.29 -2.94 3.67
CA ARG A 226 -30.52 -3.68 2.66
C ARG A 226 -31.44 -4.40 1.69
N LEU A 227 -31.25 -4.15 0.39
CA LEU A 227 -31.98 -4.84 -0.66
C LEU A 227 -31.44 -6.26 -0.86
N SER A 228 -32.30 -7.26 -0.77
CA SER A 228 -32.01 -8.60 -1.30
C SER A 228 -31.80 -8.54 -2.83
N MET A 229 -31.20 -9.57 -3.42
CA MET A 229 -30.96 -9.59 -4.88
C MET A 229 -32.28 -9.48 -5.68
N LYS A 230 -33.35 -10.15 -5.21
CA LYS A 230 -34.67 -10.09 -5.84
C LYS A 230 -35.29 -8.68 -5.76
N GLN A 231 -35.17 -8.03 -4.59
CA GLN A 231 -35.63 -6.65 -4.42
C GLN A 231 -34.83 -5.68 -5.29
N TRP A 232 -33.51 -5.85 -5.37
CA TRP A 232 -32.65 -5.07 -6.26
C TRP A 232 -33.08 -5.19 -7.71
N THR A 233 -33.25 -6.40 -8.24
CA THR A 233 -33.68 -6.59 -9.64
C THR A 233 -35.01 -5.91 -9.93
N GLY A 234 -36.01 -6.07 -9.05
CA GLY A 234 -37.30 -5.40 -9.22
C GLY A 234 -37.20 -3.88 -9.15
N CYS A 235 -36.44 -3.32 -8.19
CA CYS A 235 -36.23 -1.88 -8.11
C CYS A 235 -35.50 -1.35 -9.35
N ARG A 236 -34.50 -2.09 -9.85
CA ARG A 236 -33.74 -1.70 -11.04
C ARG A 236 -34.64 -1.62 -12.27
N GLU A 237 -35.50 -2.61 -12.51
CA GLU A 237 -36.45 -2.61 -13.62
C GLU A 237 -37.42 -1.42 -13.52
N MET A 238 -37.98 -1.18 -12.34
CA MET A 238 -38.88 -0.06 -12.10
C MET A 238 -38.23 1.31 -12.35
N ILE A 239 -37.00 1.50 -11.88
CA ILE A 239 -36.25 2.74 -12.13
C ILE A 239 -35.92 2.82 -13.63
N ARG A 240 -35.51 1.71 -14.25
CA ARG A 240 -35.14 1.65 -15.67
C ARG A 240 -36.27 2.09 -16.59
N ASP A 241 -37.50 1.72 -16.25
CA ASP A 241 -38.71 2.11 -17.01
C ASP A 241 -38.99 3.63 -16.96
N GLN A 242 -38.41 4.35 -16.00
CA GLN A 242 -38.54 5.82 -15.88
C GLN A 242 -37.40 6.59 -16.57
N LEU A 243 -36.42 5.86 -17.12
CA LEU A 243 -35.19 6.39 -17.69
C LEU A 243 -35.15 6.25 -19.20
N ARG A 244 -34.24 7.00 -19.83
CA ARG A 244 -33.97 6.87 -21.27
C ARG A 244 -33.10 5.64 -21.50
N VAL A 245 -33.09 5.16 -22.74
CA VAL A 245 -32.35 3.95 -23.16
C VAL A 245 -30.85 4.00 -22.83
N TYR A 246 -30.28 5.21 -22.78
CA TYR A 246 -28.84 5.45 -22.56
C TYR A 246 -28.49 5.97 -21.17
N ASP A 247 -29.46 6.22 -20.30
CA ASP A 247 -29.17 6.43 -18.89
C ASP A 247 -28.75 5.07 -18.30
N GLU A 248 -28.39 4.97 -17.03
CA GLU A 248 -28.14 3.65 -16.39
C GLU A 248 -28.46 3.68 -14.89
N VAL A 249 -28.65 2.49 -14.35
CA VAL A 249 -28.97 2.25 -12.94
C VAL A 249 -28.06 1.16 -12.41
N GLU A 250 -27.26 1.51 -11.42
CA GLU A 250 -26.35 0.58 -10.78
C GLU A 250 -26.50 0.55 -9.27
N ARG A 251 -26.22 -0.63 -8.71
CA ARG A 251 -26.22 -0.79 -7.26
C ARG A 251 -24.97 -0.12 -6.73
N PHE A 252 -25.13 0.88 -5.88
CA PHE A 252 -23.98 1.59 -5.29
C PHE A 252 -23.58 0.93 -3.97
N ALA A 253 -24.52 0.61 -3.09
CA ALA A 253 -24.26 -0.10 -1.84
C ALA A 253 -25.33 -1.16 -1.54
N ALA A 254 -25.30 -1.74 -0.34
CA ALA A 254 -26.29 -2.73 0.11
C ALA A 254 -27.73 -2.21 0.03
N ASP A 255 -27.88 -0.92 0.27
CA ASP A 255 -29.09 -0.15 0.49
C ASP A 255 -29.08 1.15 -0.33
N GLN A 256 -28.13 1.31 -1.26
CA GLN A 256 -28.00 2.50 -2.11
C GLN A 256 -27.98 2.12 -3.58
N VAL A 257 -28.61 2.96 -4.40
CA VAL A 257 -28.68 2.82 -5.85
C VAL A 257 -28.27 4.14 -6.49
N LEU A 258 -27.38 4.08 -7.48
CA LEU A 258 -26.90 5.22 -8.23
C LEU A 258 -27.52 5.19 -9.63
N VAL A 259 -28.15 6.29 -10.02
CA VAL A 259 -28.61 6.55 -11.38
C VAL A 259 -27.70 7.63 -11.97
N VAL A 260 -27.23 7.43 -13.19
CA VAL A 260 -26.45 8.42 -13.92
C VAL A 260 -27.10 8.65 -15.28
N CYS A 261 -27.19 9.91 -15.69
CA CYS A 261 -27.89 10.31 -16.90
C CYS A 261 -27.26 11.56 -17.53
N THR A 262 -27.47 11.71 -18.83
CA THR A 262 -27.08 12.91 -19.58
C THR A 262 -28.27 13.84 -19.74
N ILE A 263 -28.16 15.06 -19.22
CA ILE A 263 -29.28 15.97 -19.07
C ILE A 263 -28.91 17.36 -19.56
N LYS A 264 -29.77 17.96 -20.38
CA LYS A 264 -29.54 19.30 -20.95
C LYS A 264 -29.91 20.43 -19.99
N LYS A 265 -30.90 20.20 -19.13
CA LYS A 265 -31.49 21.21 -18.26
C LYS A 265 -31.76 20.66 -16.87
N GLU A 266 -31.52 21.46 -15.85
CA GLU A 266 -31.72 21.09 -14.45
C GLU A 266 -33.15 20.58 -14.18
N GLU A 267 -34.15 21.22 -14.78
CA GLU A 267 -35.56 20.89 -14.60
C GLU A 267 -35.90 19.47 -15.09
N ASP A 268 -35.17 18.97 -16.10
CA ASP A 268 -35.33 17.60 -16.59
C ASP A 268 -34.85 16.58 -15.55
N LEU A 269 -33.77 16.89 -14.80
CA LEU A 269 -33.26 16.02 -13.72
C LEU A 269 -34.21 16.01 -12.53
N GLN A 270 -34.75 17.18 -12.18
CA GLN A 270 -35.74 17.30 -11.11
C GLN A 270 -37.02 16.51 -11.46
N ALA A 271 -37.54 16.67 -12.68
CA ALA A 271 -38.70 15.94 -13.16
C ALA A 271 -38.44 14.42 -13.22
N MET A 272 -37.24 13.99 -13.62
CA MET A 272 -36.84 12.58 -13.60
C MET A 272 -36.78 12.03 -12.17
N THR A 273 -36.17 12.77 -11.24
CA THR A 273 -36.07 12.39 -9.83
C THR A 273 -37.46 12.23 -9.21
N ALA A 274 -38.37 13.17 -9.47
CA ALA A 274 -39.75 13.11 -8.98
C ALA A 274 -40.52 11.88 -9.52
N ARG A 275 -40.40 11.57 -10.82
CA ARG A 275 -41.03 10.37 -11.40
C ARG A 275 -40.52 9.09 -10.77
N ILE A 276 -39.20 8.97 -10.57
CA ILE A 276 -38.61 7.79 -9.90
C ILE A 276 -39.13 7.70 -8.47
N PHE A 277 -39.19 8.82 -7.75
CA PHE A 277 -39.71 8.87 -6.38
C PHE A 277 -41.15 8.36 -6.30
N ASP A 278 -42.05 8.86 -7.15
CA ASP A 278 -43.47 8.49 -7.14
C ASP A 278 -43.67 6.99 -7.41
N VAL A 279 -42.96 6.44 -8.40
CA VAL A 279 -43.02 5.03 -8.75
C VAL A 279 -42.48 4.16 -7.61
N MET A 280 -41.36 4.54 -7.02
CA MET A 280 -40.76 3.79 -5.91
C MET A 280 -41.63 3.84 -4.66
N LYS A 281 -42.26 4.99 -4.36
CA LYS A 281 -43.15 5.17 -3.21
C LYS A 281 -44.33 4.21 -3.21
N ILE A 282 -44.88 3.90 -4.39
CA ILE A 282 -45.99 2.95 -4.55
C ILE A 282 -45.52 1.52 -4.25
N SER A 283 -44.32 1.14 -4.71
CA SER A 283 -43.81 -0.22 -4.58
C SER A 283 -43.17 -0.54 -3.24
N CYS A 284 -42.62 0.46 -2.55
CA CYS A 284 -42.09 0.31 -1.19
C CYS A 284 -43.19 0.57 -0.15
N ALA A 285 -44.24 -0.25 -0.16
CA ALA A 285 -45.42 -0.14 0.71
C ALA A 285 -45.15 -0.36 2.23
N SER A 286 -43.89 -0.36 2.68
CA SER A 286 -43.50 -0.74 4.05
C SER A 286 -43.49 0.41 5.07
N GLY A 287 -44.08 1.58 4.75
CA GLY A 287 -44.14 2.73 5.66
C GLY A 287 -42.79 3.35 6.03
N ALA A 288 -41.69 2.87 5.45
CA ALA A 288 -40.34 3.35 5.71
C ALA A 288 -39.95 4.41 4.67
N GLN A 289 -39.39 5.53 5.13
CA GLN A 289 -39.02 6.66 4.28
C GLN A 289 -37.78 6.31 3.43
N MET A 290 -37.94 6.32 2.10
CA MET A 290 -36.82 6.37 1.16
C MET A 290 -36.32 7.81 1.01
N ARG A 291 -35.04 7.96 0.72
CA ARG A 291 -34.40 9.27 0.54
C ARG A 291 -33.68 9.34 -0.79
N PHE A 292 -33.78 10.50 -1.42
CA PHE A 292 -33.22 10.78 -2.73
C PHE A 292 -32.33 12.01 -2.61
N ALA A 293 -31.09 11.89 -3.09
CA ALA A 293 -30.22 13.03 -3.34
C ALA A 293 -29.93 13.10 -4.83
N SER A 294 -30.10 14.26 -5.44
CA SER A 294 -29.74 14.47 -6.84
C SER A 294 -28.85 15.69 -7.02
N ILE A 295 -27.89 15.53 -7.93
CA ILE A 295 -26.95 16.57 -8.33
C ILE A 295 -26.99 16.72 -9.84
N PHE A 296 -27.10 17.97 -10.27
CA PHE A 296 -26.89 18.37 -11.65
C PHE A 296 -25.58 19.14 -11.73
N ALA A 297 -24.70 18.75 -12.67
CA ALA A 297 -23.45 19.43 -12.95
C ALA A 297 -23.47 20.00 -14.39
N THR A 298 -23.19 21.29 -14.51
CA THR A 298 -23.11 21.98 -15.81
C THR A 298 -21.77 21.77 -16.51
N ILE A 299 -21.77 21.93 -17.84
CA ILE A 299 -20.57 21.78 -18.68
C ILE A 299 -19.62 22.95 -18.42
N GLY A 300 -18.36 22.65 -18.13
CA GLY A 300 -17.29 23.65 -18.00
C GLY A 300 -16.42 23.49 -16.77
N GLU A 301 -16.90 22.73 -15.78
CA GLU A 301 -16.16 22.45 -14.55
C GLU A 301 -15.69 20.99 -14.55
N ASN A 302 -14.36 20.80 -14.55
CA ASN A 302 -13.75 19.48 -14.44
C ASN A 302 -13.90 18.97 -13.00
N TYR A 303 -15.00 18.29 -12.72
CA TYR A 303 -15.20 17.59 -11.46
C TYR A 303 -14.57 16.20 -11.51
N GLU A 304 -13.90 15.80 -10.43
CA GLU A 304 -13.57 14.40 -10.21
C GLU A 304 -14.82 13.63 -9.74
N SER A 305 -14.97 12.39 -10.19
CA SER A 305 -16.07 11.49 -9.81
C SER A 305 -16.17 11.29 -8.30
N SER A 306 -15.01 11.22 -7.63
CA SER A 306 -14.87 11.17 -6.17
C SER A 306 -15.63 12.31 -5.48
N VAL A 307 -15.45 13.53 -5.97
CA VAL A 307 -16.02 14.76 -5.38
C VAL A 307 -17.54 14.80 -5.55
N LEU A 308 -18.07 14.40 -6.71
CA LEU A 308 -19.52 14.39 -6.94
C LEU A 308 -20.23 13.36 -6.07
N ILE A 309 -19.64 12.18 -5.88
CA ILE A 309 -20.21 11.16 -4.97
C ILE A 309 -20.15 11.62 -3.52
N GLU A 310 -19.06 12.25 -3.08
CA GLU A 310 -18.97 12.82 -1.73
C GLU A 310 -20.06 13.87 -1.49
N LYS A 311 -20.31 14.73 -2.49
CA LYS A 311 -21.41 15.70 -2.44
C LYS A 311 -22.78 15.01 -2.41
N LEU A 312 -23.02 13.96 -3.21
CA LEU A 312 -24.27 13.19 -3.17
C LEU A 312 -24.52 12.55 -1.80
N LEU A 313 -23.47 11.97 -1.19
CA LEU A 313 -23.54 11.40 0.16
C LEU A 313 -23.82 12.47 1.21
N THR A 314 -23.23 13.65 1.06
CA THR A 314 -23.50 14.79 1.95
C THR A 314 -24.96 15.24 1.85
N LEU A 315 -25.51 15.36 0.65
CA LEU A 315 -26.93 15.69 0.43
C LEU A 315 -27.89 14.64 0.99
N LEU A 316 -27.53 13.35 0.93
CA LEU A 316 -28.33 12.30 1.58
C LEU A 316 -28.37 12.47 3.11
N GLU A 317 -27.26 12.89 3.73
CA GLU A 317 -27.24 13.15 5.17
C GLU A 317 -28.02 14.43 5.52
N GLU A 318 -27.95 15.47 4.67
CA GLU A 318 -28.81 16.68 4.79
C GLU A 318 -30.31 16.33 4.69
N SER A 319 -30.70 15.47 3.73
CA SER A 319 -32.06 14.91 3.60
C SER A 319 -32.49 14.18 4.87
N LYS A 320 -31.58 13.43 5.49
CA LYS A 320 -31.82 12.71 6.73
C LYS A 320 -32.05 13.61 7.93
N GLN A 321 -31.33 14.74 8.01
CA GLN A 321 -31.45 15.72 9.08
C GLN A 321 -32.70 16.59 8.94
N SER A 322 -33.03 17.02 7.71
CA SER A 322 -34.20 17.85 7.40
C SER A 322 -35.52 17.07 7.45
N GLY A 323 -35.46 15.75 7.21
CA GLY A 323 -36.66 14.92 7.03
C GLY A 323 -37.27 15.03 5.63
N GLU A 324 -36.66 15.82 4.73
CA GLU A 324 -37.08 15.92 3.33
C GLU A 324 -36.71 14.63 2.58
N SER A 325 -37.62 14.12 1.75
CA SER A 325 -37.40 12.88 1.02
C SER A 325 -36.58 13.05 -0.27
N ILE A 326 -36.48 14.29 -0.78
CA ILE A 326 -35.74 14.64 -2.00
C ILE A 326 -34.94 15.90 -1.69
N VAL A 327 -33.61 15.84 -1.86
CA VAL A 327 -32.73 17.01 -1.79
C VAL A 327 -32.00 17.14 -3.11
N PHE A 328 -32.04 18.35 -3.68
CA PHE A 328 -31.47 18.68 -4.98
C PHE A 328 -30.41 19.78 -4.83
N ARG A 329 -29.29 19.67 -5.55
CA ARG A 329 -28.31 20.76 -5.66
C ARG A 329 -27.77 20.90 -7.09
N HIS A 330 -27.82 22.12 -7.62
CA HIS A 330 -27.10 22.52 -8.83
C HIS A 330 -25.64 22.80 -8.46
N ILE A 331 -24.71 22.31 -9.27
CA ILE A 331 -23.28 22.53 -9.13
C ILE A 331 -22.73 23.14 -10.42
#